data_AF-A0A5B7DU02-F1
#
_entry.id   AF-A0A5B7DU02-F1
#
_cell.length_a   1.000
_cell.length_b   1.000
_cell.length_c   1.000
_cell.angle_alpha   90.00
_cell.angle_beta   90.00
_cell.angle_gamma   90.00
#
_symmetry.space_group_name_H-M   'P 1'
#
loop_
_entity.id
_entity.type
_entity.pdbx_description
1 polymer ?
#
loop_
_entity_poly.entity_id
_entity_poly.type
_entity_poly.pdbx_seq_one_letter_code
_entity_poly.pdbx_strand_id
1 'polypeptide(L)'
;MLIRSPSLRVFPMLGRIHNLQNTIRSFLSCPSPPAKDWLQLLGHLSSVIHLVPGSRRRMRLVQIQLNQQWDRQSTADDHPILWDPSSRRDLEWWLEDKNLAQSITRATPMPSAAEGPLDSAPHPQVPLRSPRASADRVETVKRYLRYRGFCSKVAQFLVCNLVTSAIKGYKAMLNSVLVIRGLDLSKDQVLRLIIRACSSQPLRRTKDLRPSWNLDAPFEPLWLLSTRDLTRKTLFLLALATAQRVGEIQALFHKTSWQGQDLLVSYLPEFIAKTDTDAHSTPREFRIKSLATVVGSEDVERLLCPVQALPTTPRNLFLAIKCPSRPMSKAAISFFLWDTIKSAHASSCCELKVRAHNIHGIATSMLMWKNCSVTTILRAACWRTQSIFADHYLWEIVRQDWDIFALDPVVTAGHVVD
;
A
#
# COMPACT_ATOMS: atom_id res chain seq x y z
N MET A 1 33.62 -14.81 9.08
CA MET A 1 32.65 -15.68 9.78
C MET A 1 31.39 -14.86 10.02
N LEU A 2 30.38 -14.97 9.14
CA LEU A 2 29.14 -14.21 9.22
C LEU A 2 28.24 -14.83 10.30
N ILE A 3 28.07 -14.14 11.43
CA ILE A 3 27.11 -14.53 12.48
C ILE A 3 25.70 -14.33 11.90
N ARG A 4 25.06 -15.43 11.48
CA ARG A 4 23.63 -15.44 11.14
C ARG A 4 22.84 -15.26 12.43
N SER A 5 22.10 -14.17 12.56
CA SER A 5 21.16 -13.99 13.67
C SER A 5 20.11 -15.10 13.65
N PRO A 6 19.81 -15.75 14.78
CA PRO A 6 18.79 -16.80 14.85
C PRO A 6 17.41 -16.21 14.53
N SER A 7 16.69 -16.88 13.63
CA SER A 7 15.31 -16.56 13.28
C SER A 7 14.42 -16.73 14.52
N LEU A 8 13.80 -15.64 14.98
CA LEU A 8 12.87 -15.70 16.11
C LEU A 8 11.58 -16.39 15.64
N ARG A 9 11.34 -17.60 16.14
CA ARG A 9 10.09 -18.33 15.98
C ARG A 9 9.12 -17.88 17.06
N VAL A 10 7.93 -17.45 16.66
CA VAL A 10 6.87 -17.06 17.60
C VAL A 10 5.80 -18.15 17.58
N PHE A 11 5.38 -18.58 18.77
CA PHE A 11 4.33 -19.58 18.97
C PHE A 11 3.17 -18.95 19.75
N PRO A 12 1.93 -19.41 19.55
CA PRO A 12 0.84 -19.08 20.46
C PRO A 12 1.13 -19.64 21.86
N MET A 13 0.75 -18.89 22.90
CA MET A 13 0.81 -19.40 24.28
C MET A 13 -0.09 -20.63 24.43
N LEU A 14 0.40 -21.67 25.10
CA LEU A 14 -0.34 -22.94 25.31
C LEU A 14 -1.75 -22.72 25.88
N GLY A 15 -1.90 -21.81 26.86
CA GLY A 15 -3.21 -21.47 27.41
C GLY A 15 -4.19 -20.88 26.38
N ARG A 16 -3.69 -20.12 25.39
CA ARG A 16 -4.50 -19.58 24.30
C ARG A 16 -4.93 -20.68 23.31
N ILE A 17 -4.06 -21.64 23.04
CA ILE A 17 -4.37 -22.82 22.23
C ILE A 17 -5.48 -23.64 22.90
N HIS A 18 -5.32 -23.92 24.20
CA HIS A 18 -6.29 -24.72 24.94
C HIS A 18 -7.66 -24.04 25.00
N ASN A 19 -7.69 -22.72 25.27
CA ASN A 19 -8.94 -21.95 25.26
C ASN A 19 -9.61 -21.98 23.89
N LEU A 20 -8.85 -21.78 22.80
CA LEU A 20 -9.39 -21.85 21.45
C LEU A 20 -10.00 -23.23 21.15
N GLN A 21 -9.26 -24.30 21.43
CA GLN A 21 -9.73 -25.66 21.18
C GLN A 21 -10.99 -25.98 21.99
N ASN A 22 -11.08 -25.53 23.24
CA ASN A 22 -12.28 -25.70 24.06
C ASN A 22 -13.47 -24.92 23.49
N THR A 23 -13.27 -23.67 23.06
CA THR A 23 -14.30 -22.90 22.37
C THR A 23 -14.78 -23.62 21.11
N ILE A 24 -13.87 -24.14 20.29
CA ILE A 24 -14.22 -24.88 19.06
C ILE A 24 -15.00 -26.15 19.38
N ARG A 25 -14.58 -26.95 20.36
CA ARG A 25 -15.31 -28.17 20.77
C ARG A 25 -16.72 -27.84 21.26
N SER A 26 -16.85 -26.82 22.11
CA SER A 26 -18.15 -26.34 22.59
C SER A 26 -19.03 -25.89 21.43
N PHE A 27 -18.46 -25.12 20.50
CA PHE A 27 -19.16 -24.61 19.34
C PHE A 27 -19.63 -25.73 18.40
N LEU A 28 -18.77 -26.72 18.12
CA LEU A 28 -19.09 -27.89 17.28
C LEU A 28 -20.12 -28.85 17.90
N SER A 29 -20.33 -28.78 19.21
CA SER A 29 -21.36 -29.55 19.90
C SER A 29 -22.78 -29.00 19.66
N CYS A 30 -22.89 -27.74 19.24
CA CYS A 30 -24.16 -27.11 18.90
C CYS A 30 -24.48 -27.33 17.40
N PRO A 31 -25.63 -27.94 17.05
CA PRO A 31 -25.97 -28.22 15.65
C PRO A 31 -26.40 -26.98 14.86
N SER A 32 -26.74 -25.87 15.54
CA SER A 32 -27.07 -24.60 14.90
C SER A 32 -26.71 -23.44 15.83
N PRO A 33 -25.40 -23.10 15.93
CA PRO A 33 -24.95 -22.04 16.82
C PRO A 33 -25.53 -20.68 16.38
N PRO A 34 -25.98 -19.83 17.31
CA PRO A 34 -26.43 -18.48 16.99
C PRO A 34 -25.28 -17.61 16.47
N ALA A 35 -25.59 -16.60 15.65
CA ALA A 35 -24.60 -15.70 15.05
C ALA A 35 -23.63 -15.08 16.07
N LYS A 36 -24.08 -14.75 17.28
CA LYS A 36 -23.22 -14.27 18.38
C LYS A 36 -22.09 -15.24 18.75
N ASP A 37 -22.36 -16.55 18.72
CA ASP A 37 -21.36 -17.57 19.05
C ASP A 37 -20.34 -17.70 17.90
N TRP A 38 -20.78 -17.51 16.65
CA TRP A 38 -19.89 -17.42 15.49
C TRP A 38 -18.94 -16.24 15.62
N LEU A 39 -19.46 -15.07 16.01
CA LEU A 39 -18.65 -13.87 16.23
C LEU A 39 -17.63 -14.07 17.37
N GLN A 40 -18.05 -14.71 18.46
CA GLN A 40 -17.14 -15.05 19.57
C GLN A 40 -16.02 -15.98 19.11
N LEU A 41 -16.37 -17.05 18.37
CA LEU A 41 -15.40 -17.98 17.80
C LEU A 41 -14.40 -17.26 16.87
N LEU A 42 -14.89 -16.41 15.97
CA LEU A 42 -14.06 -15.61 15.07
C LEU A 42 -13.12 -14.68 15.84
N GLY A 43 -13.54 -14.14 16.97
CA GLY A 43 -12.67 -13.37 17.87
C GLY A 43 -11.51 -14.21 18.42
N HIS A 44 -11.78 -15.45 18.85
CA HIS A 44 -10.74 -16.37 19.31
C HIS A 44 -9.78 -16.78 18.19
N LEU A 45 -10.31 -17.13 17.01
CA LEU A 45 -9.53 -17.49 15.83
C LEU A 45 -8.62 -16.33 15.38
N SER A 46 -9.17 -15.11 15.28
CA SER A 46 -8.44 -13.88 14.95
C SER A 46 -7.27 -13.61 15.88
N SER A 47 -7.36 -14.07 17.12
CA SER A 47 -6.29 -13.90 18.08
C SER A 47 -5.04 -14.74 17.73
N VAL A 48 -5.20 -15.87 17.04
CA VAL A 48 -4.13 -16.83 16.71
C VAL A 48 -3.75 -16.88 15.22
N ILE A 49 -4.52 -16.24 14.32
CA ILE A 49 -4.31 -16.35 12.86
C ILE A 49 -2.91 -15.95 12.36
N HIS A 50 -2.18 -15.10 13.09
CA HIS A 50 -0.83 -14.65 12.70
C HIS A 50 0.30 -15.49 13.33
N LEU A 51 -0.07 -16.52 14.08
CA LEU A 51 0.88 -17.36 14.81
C LEU A 51 0.94 -18.78 14.23
N VAL A 52 -0.06 -19.15 13.43
CA VAL A 52 -0.22 -20.48 12.85
C VAL A 52 -0.21 -20.36 11.31
N PRO A 53 0.56 -21.16 10.57
CA PRO A 53 0.48 -21.21 9.11
C PRO A 53 -0.88 -21.73 8.63
N GLY A 54 -1.46 -21.08 7.62
CA GLY A 54 -2.72 -21.54 6.98
C GLY A 54 -4.00 -21.31 7.79
N SER A 55 -3.90 -20.84 9.04
CA SER A 55 -5.06 -20.55 9.89
C SER A 55 -6.01 -19.52 9.30
N ARG A 56 -5.48 -18.52 8.60
CA ARG A 56 -6.31 -17.43 8.05
C ARG A 56 -7.31 -17.95 7.02
N ARG A 57 -6.86 -18.84 6.13
CA ARG A 57 -7.73 -19.52 5.16
C ARG A 57 -8.87 -20.29 5.84
N ARG A 58 -8.55 -21.05 6.90
CA ARG A 58 -9.53 -21.84 7.65
C ARG A 58 -10.53 -20.96 8.40
N MET A 59 -10.08 -19.85 9.00
CA MET A 59 -10.96 -18.86 9.63
C MET A 59 -11.87 -18.18 8.59
N ARG A 60 -11.36 -17.91 7.38
CA ARG A 60 -12.13 -17.20 6.35
C ARG A 60 -13.35 -18.00 5.89
N LEU A 61 -13.23 -19.31 5.75
CA LEU A 61 -14.37 -20.18 5.40
C LEU A 61 -15.49 -20.11 6.46
N VAL A 62 -15.12 -20.00 7.73
CA VAL A 62 -16.04 -19.77 8.85
C VAL A 62 -16.71 -18.38 8.73
N GLN A 63 -15.96 -17.33 8.36
CA GLN A 63 -16.52 -15.99 8.14
C GLN A 63 -17.49 -15.95 6.95
N ILE A 64 -17.13 -16.58 5.83
CA ILE A 64 -17.96 -16.62 4.61
C ILE A 64 -19.30 -17.27 4.91
N GLN A 65 -19.31 -18.40 5.63
CA GLN A 65 -20.56 -19.08 5.98
C GLN A 65 -21.45 -18.21 6.87
N LEU A 66 -20.88 -17.51 7.86
CA LEU A 66 -21.64 -16.57 8.68
C LEU A 66 -22.28 -15.49 7.81
N ASN A 67 -21.48 -14.85 6.94
CA ASN A 67 -21.94 -13.75 6.09
C ASN A 67 -22.96 -14.19 5.02
N GLN A 68 -22.99 -15.47 4.64
CA GLN A 68 -23.99 -16.00 3.71
C GLN A 68 -25.37 -16.16 4.33
N GLN A 69 -25.45 -16.35 5.65
CA GLN A 69 -26.69 -16.65 6.37
C GLN A 69 -27.14 -15.52 7.30
N TRP A 70 -26.25 -14.57 7.61
CA TRP A 70 -26.51 -13.53 8.59
C TRP A 70 -25.97 -12.17 8.14
N ASP A 71 -26.88 -11.20 8.10
CA ASP A 71 -26.55 -9.79 7.92
C ASP A 71 -26.80 -9.02 9.22
N ARG A 72 -25.74 -8.44 9.76
CA ARG A 72 -25.71 -7.70 11.02
C ARG A 72 -26.70 -6.53 11.07
N GLN A 73 -27.05 -5.93 9.93
CA GLN A 73 -27.95 -4.77 9.91
C GLN A 73 -29.43 -5.17 9.95
N SER A 74 -29.75 -6.37 9.47
CA SER A 74 -31.12 -6.81 9.25
C SER A 74 -31.53 -8.01 10.13
N THR A 75 -30.57 -8.71 10.72
CA THR A 75 -30.78 -9.99 11.39
C THR A 75 -30.27 -9.95 12.84
N ALA A 76 -31.05 -10.49 13.78
CA ALA A 76 -30.69 -10.52 15.19
C ALA A 76 -29.48 -11.42 15.48
N ASP A 77 -28.71 -11.11 16.52
CA ASP A 77 -27.51 -11.84 16.95
C ASP A 77 -27.81 -13.30 17.40
N ASP A 78 -29.06 -13.59 17.79
CA ASP A 78 -29.52 -14.92 18.17
C ASP A 78 -29.97 -15.79 16.96
N HIS A 79 -29.83 -15.28 15.74
CA HIS A 79 -30.22 -16.01 14.53
C HIS A 79 -29.39 -17.30 14.37
N PRO A 80 -30.04 -18.47 14.21
CA PRO A 80 -29.35 -19.75 14.09
C PRO A 80 -28.68 -19.89 12.72
N ILE A 81 -27.40 -20.29 12.70
CA ILE A 81 -26.63 -20.52 11.47
C ILE A 81 -26.44 -22.01 11.26
N LEU A 82 -26.87 -22.50 10.09
CA LEU A 82 -26.75 -23.92 9.73
C LEU A 82 -25.33 -24.26 9.31
N TRP A 83 -24.86 -25.43 9.75
CA TRP A 83 -23.56 -25.98 9.39
C TRP A 83 -23.45 -26.33 7.91
N ASP A 84 -22.40 -25.83 7.26
CA ASP A 84 -21.85 -26.44 6.06
C ASP A 84 -20.82 -27.53 6.44
N PRO A 85 -20.87 -28.73 5.83
CA PRO A 85 -19.90 -29.80 6.10
C PRO A 85 -18.44 -29.44 5.80
N SER A 86 -18.16 -28.46 4.93
CA SER A 86 -16.79 -28.01 4.67
C SER A 86 -16.24 -27.21 5.85
N SER A 87 -16.98 -26.22 6.35
CA SER A 87 -16.57 -25.40 7.48
C SER A 87 -16.40 -26.17 8.78
N ARG A 88 -17.17 -27.24 8.99
CA ARG A 88 -16.96 -28.15 10.12
C ARG A 88 -15.56 -28.77 10.08
N ARG A 89 -15.14 -29.27 8.92
CA ARG A 89 -13.78 -29.82 8.71
C ARG A 89 -12.70 -28.76 8.90
N ASP A 90 -12.97 -27.52 8.49
CA ASP A 90 -12.04 -26.40 8.70
C ASP A 90 -11.85 -26.07 10.18
N LEU A 91 -12.89 -26.20 11.00
CA LEU A 91 -12.81 -26.04 12.45
C LEU A 91 -12.12 -27.23 13.13
N GLU A 92 -12.38 -28.44 12.68
CA GLU A 92 -11.70 -29.65 13.17
C GLU A 92 -10.19 -29.59 12.94
N TRP A 93 -9.73 -28.93 11.87
CA TRP A 93 -8.30 -28.68 11.63
C TRP A 93 -7.61 -27.94 12.79
N TRP A 94 -8.31 -27.02 13.45
CA TRP A 94 -7.78 -26.28 14.61
C TRP A 94 -7.71 -27.11 15.88
N LEU A 95 -8.35 -28.29 15.92
CA LEU A 95 -8.28 -29.20 17.06
C LEU A 95 -7.01 -30.05 17.08
N GLU A 96 -6.27 -30.11 15.98
CA GLU A 96 -5.04 -30.90 15.89
C GLU A 96 -3.81 -30.08 16.36
N ASP A 97 -3.14 -30.51 17.43
CA ASP A 97 -1.98 -29.80 17.99
C ASP A 97 -0.82 -29.64 17.00
N LYS A 98 -0.64 -30.61 16.09
CA LYS A 98 0.38 -30.56 15.03
C LYS A 98 0.22 -29.35 14.10
N ASN A 99 -1.00 -28.82 13.97
CA ASN A 99 -1.27 -27.65 13.15
C ASN A 99 -0.92 -26.37 13.91
N LEU A 100 -1.27 -26.30 15.20
CA LEU A 100 -1.07 -25.13 16.05
C LEU A 100 0.36 -24.97 16.57
N ALA A 101 1.13 -26.07 16.59
CA ALA A 101 2.54 -26.07 17.00
C ALA A 101 3.50 -25.57 15.91
N GLN A 102 3.01 -25.21 14.72
CA GLN A 102 3.86 -24.71 13.63
C GLN A 102 4.15 -23.22 13.83
N SER A 103 5.43 -22.85 14.01
CA SER A 103 5.85 -21.46 14.19
C SER A 103 5.92 -20.66 12.89
N ILE A 104 5.64 -19.36 12.97
CA ILE A 104 6.00 -18.38 11.93
C ILE A 104 7.34 -17.72 12.28
N THR A 105 8.22 -17.56 11.29
CA THR A 105 9.50 -16.86 11.44
C THR A 105 9.29 -15.35 11.32
N ARG A 106 9.58 -14.58 12.38
CA ARG A 106 9.58 -13.11 12.32
C ARG A 106 10.99 -12.58 12.14
N ALA A 107 11.20 -11.75 11.12
CA ALA A 107 12.40 -10.91 10.99
C ALA A 107 12.18 -9.60 11.75
N THR A 108 13.09 -9.27 12.68
CA THR A 108 13.10 -7.98 13.41
C THR A 108 14.31 -7.16 12.96
N PRO A 109 14.14 -5.89 12.54
CA PRO A 109 15.24 -4.93 12.49
C PRO A 109 15.27 -4.13 13.81
N MET A 110 16.39 -4.21 14.54
CA MET A 110 16.70 -3.30 15.64
C MET A 110 17.23 -1.96 15.08
N PRO A 111 16.71 -0.81 15.51
CA PRO A 111 17.34 0.48 15.25
C PRO A 111 18.48 0.72 16.26
N SER A 112 19.70 0.91 15.76
CA SER A 112 20.87 1.33 16.56
C SER A 112 20.81 2.84 16.78
N ALA A 113 20.64 3.27 18.02
CA ALA A 113 20.80 4.67 18.42
C ALA A 113 22.29 4.95 18.71
N ALA A 114 22.84 5.98 18.08
CA ALA A 114 24.13 6.55 18.46
C ALA A 114 23.89 8.01 18.85
N GLU A 115 24.01 8.29 20.15
CA GLU A 115 24.04 9.64 20.71
C GLU A 115 25.42 10.27 20.50
N GLY A 116 25.45 11.56 20.22
CA GLY A 116 26.67 12.38 20.17
C GLY A 116 26.38 13.80 20.67
N PRO A 117 27.39 14.52 21.20
CA PRO A 117 27.19 15.52 22.25
C PRO A 117 26.84 16.93 21.73
N LEU A 118 26.08 17.67 22.53
CA LEU A 118 25.80 19.10 22.36
C LEU A 118 27.03 19.94 22.71
N ASP A 119 27.38 20.88 21.82
CA ASP A 119 28.26 22.01 22.13
C ASP A 119 27.48 23.32 22.08
N SER A 120 27.79 24.19 23.04
CA SER A 120 27.02 25.36 23.48
C SER A 120 27.76 26.67 23.19
N ALA A 121 27.14 27.57 22.40
CA ALA A 121 27.38 29.02 22.43
C ALA A 121 26.23 29.78 21.72
N PRO A 122 25.94 31.06 22.10
CA PRO A 122 24.59 31.62 21.98
C PRO A 122 24.33 32.35 20.65
N HIS A 123 23.15 32.10 20.08
CA HIS A 123 22.57 32.84 18.97
C HIS A 123 21.38 33.70 19.44
N PRO A 124 21.06 34.79 18.70
CA PRO A 124 20.09 35.80 19.13
C PRO A 124 18.67 35.22 19.23
N GLN A 125 17.96 35.64 20.27
CA GLN A 125 16.62 35.14 20.60
C GLN A 125 15.61 35.43 19.48
N VAL A 126 14.93 34.37 19.03
CA VAL A 126 13.75 34.43 18.16
C VAL A 126 12.52 34.11 19.00
N PRO A 127 11.40 34.86 18.89
CA PRO A 127 10.24 34.67 19.75
C PRO A 127 9.58 33.30 19.57
N LEU A 128 9.11 32.75 20.69
CA LEU A 128 8.39 31.49 20.77
C LEU A 128 7.02 31.57 20.08
N ARG A 129 6.71 30.52 19.30
CA ARG A 129 5.40 30.01 18.86
C ARG A 129 4.31 31.02 18.45
N SER A 130 3.96 31.00 17.15
CA SER A 130 2.60 31.35 16.69
C SER A 130 2.17 30.41 15.54
N PRO A 131 0.90 29.95 15.47
CA PRO A 131 0.46 28.88 14.56
C PRO A 131 0.06 29.38 13.16
N ARG A 132 0.27 30.66 12.83
CA ARG A 132 0.12 31.20 11.48
C ARG A 132 1.43 31.86 11.06
N ALA A 133 1.80 31.72 9.79
CA ALA A 133 2.94 32.45 9.25
C ALA A 133 2.70 33.96 9.47
N SER A 134 3.36 34.56 10.45
CA SER A 134 3.20 35.98 10.73
C SER A 134 3.62 36.76 9.49
N ALA A 135 2.90 37.84 9.21
CA ALA A 135 3.21 38.77 8.10
C ALA A 135 4.69 39.19 8.07
N ASP A 136 5.34 39.16 9.24
CA ASP A 136 6.73 39.51 9.49
C ASP A 136 7.75 38.55 8.82
N ARG A 137 7.47 37.24 8.79
CA ARG A 137 8.33 36.26 8.10
C ARG A 137 8.25 36.39 6.59
N VAL A 138 7.05 36.65 6.08
CA VAL A 138 6.79 36.90 4.65
C VAL A 138 7.51 38.18 4.20
N GLU A 139 7.47 39.23 5.02
CA GLU A 139 8.15 40.49 4.71
C GLU A 139 9.67 40.37 4.75
N THR A 140 10.22 39.56 5.66
CA THR A 140 11.66 39.25 5.72
C THR A 140 12.15 38.58 4.44
N VAL A 141 11.41 37.59 3.92
CA VAL A 141 11.74 36.95 2.64
C VAL A 141 11.62 37.91 1.45
N LYS A 142 10.58 38.76 1.45
CA LYS A 142 10.39 39.78 0.42
C LYS A 142 11.52 40.82 0.39
N ARG A 143 12.07 41.21 1.55
CA ARG A 143 13.21 42.13 1.64
C ARG A 143 14.49 41.46 1.13
N TYR A 144 14.73 40.20 1.48
CA TYR A 144 15.90 39.45 1.03
C TYR A 144 15.93 39.24 -0.50
N LEU A 145 14.79 38.85 -1.08
CA LEU A 145 14.69 38.65 -2.54
C LEU A 145 14.83 39.97 -3.31
N ARG A 146 14.30 41.08 -2.77
CA ARG A 146 14.55 42.44 -3.31
C ARG A 146 16.02 42.82 -3.25
N TYR A 147 16.71 42.56 -2.13
CA TYR A 147 18.14 42.84 -1.98
C TYR A 147 19.02 42.06 -2.98
N ARG A 148 18.60 40.86 -3.37
CA ARG A 148 19.28 40.03 -4.39
C ARG A 148 18.89 40.35 -5.84
N GLY A 149 18.11 41.40 -6.08
CA GLY A 149 17.74 41.86 -7.43
C GLY A 149 16.49 41.20 -8.02
N PHE A 150 15.71 40.43 -7.24
CA PHE A 150 14.43 39.90 -7.71
C PHE A 150 13.32 40.93 -7.53
N CYS A 151 12.45 41.09 -8.52
CA CYS A 151 11.35 42.05 -8.42
C CYS A 151 10.35 41.65 -7.31
N SER A 152 9.70 42.65 -6.71
CA SER A 152 8.73 42.48 -5.63
C SER A 152 7.60 41.50 -5.99
N LYS A 153 7.21 41.43 -7.28
CA LYS A 153 6.21 40.49 -7.80
C LYS A 153 6.70 39.04 -7.77
N VAL A 154 7.97 38.76 -8.10
CA VAL A 154 8.56 37.41 -8.04
C VAL A 154 8.69 36.95 -6.59
N ALA A 155 9.12 37.84 -5.69
CA ALA A 155 9.21 37.53 -4.26
C ALA A 155 7.84 37.23 -3.62
N GLN A 156 6.81 37.99 -3.98
CA GLN A 156 5.44 37.76 -3.52
C GLN A 156 4.86 36.45 -4.09
N PHE A 157 5.13 36.14 -5.36
CA PHE A 157 4.70 34.89 -6.00
C PHE A 157 5.34 33.64 -5.35
N LEU A 158 6.65 33.68 -5.07
CA LEU A 158 7.39 32.59 -4.43
C LEU A 158 6.93 32.29 -2.99
N VAL A 159 6.49 33.31 -2.25
CA VAL A 159 6.12 33.17 -0.84
C VAL A 159 4.63 32.87 -0.64
N CYS A 160 3.76 33.43 -1.47
CA CYS A 160 2.31 33.31 -1.27
C CYS A 160 1.67 32.13 -2.02
N ASN A 161 2.26 31.65 -3.12
CA ASN A 161 1.56 30.72 -4.04
C ASN A 161 2.28 29.38 -4.29
N LEU A 162 3.47 29.16 -3.72
CA LEU A 162 4.26 27.97 -4.00
C LEU A 162 4.39 27.07 -2.78
N VAL A 163 3.99 25.81 -2.96
CA VAL A 163 4.20 24.74 -1.98
C VAL A 163 5.71 24.56 -1.77
N THR A 164 6.14 24.25 -0.53
CA THR A 164 7.55 24.05 -0.15
C THR A 164 8.32 23.12 -1.11
N SER A 165 7.67 22.12 -1.69
CA SER A 165 8.25 21.23 -2.71
C SER A 165 8.60 21.95 -4.00
N ALA A 166 7.78 22.88 -4.46
CA ALA A 166 8.02 23.66 -5.66
C ALA A 166 9.16 24.69 -5.45
N ILE A 167 9.24 25.29 -4.25
CA ILE A 167 10.37 26.15 -3.87
C ILE A 167 11.69 25.36 -3.89
N LYS A 168 11.70 24.15 -3.30
CA LYS A 168 12.87 23.23 -3.35
C LYS A 168 13.23 22.86 -4.81
N GLY A 169 12.24 22.61 -5.65
CA GLY A 169 12.42 22.31 -7.08
C GLY A 169 13.07 23.47 -7.85
N TYR A 170 12.54 24.69 -7.69
CA TYR A 170 13.13 25.88 -8.33
C TYR A 170 14.53 26.17 -7.81
N LYS A 171 14.77 26.03 -6.49
CA LYS A 171 16.14 26.11 -5.94
C LYS A 171 17.07 25.14 -6.65
N ALA A 172 16.69 23.87 -6.79
CA ALA A 172 17.54 22.86 -7.42
C ALA A 172 17.83 23.19 -8.89
N MET A 173 16.81 23.61 -9.64
CA MET A 173 16.95 24.04 -11.04
C MET A 173 17.86 25.27 -11.18
N LEU A 174 17.71 26.27 -10.33
CA LEU A 174 18.58 27.45 -10.37
C LEU A 174 20.00 27.11 -9.94
N ASN A 175 20.15 26.24 -8.92
CA ASN A 175 21.47 25.85 -8.42
C ASN A 175 22.29 25.09 -9.47
N SER A 176 21.66 24.28 -10.34
CA SER A 176 22.39 23.56 -11.39
C SER A 176 23.07 24.49 -12.39
N VAL A 177 22.53 25.69 -12.60
CA VAL A 177 23.12 26.70 -13.48
C VAL A 177 24.04 27.65 -12.72
N LEU A 178 23.64 28.10 -11.53
CA LEU A 178 24.36 29.12 -10.77
C LEU A 178 25.65 28.62 -10.13
N VAL A 179 25.73 27.33 -9.79
CA VAL A 179 26.97 26.72 -9.27
C VAL A 179 28.10 26.81 -10.29
N ILE A 180 27.79 26.67 -11.59
CA ILE A 180 28.77 26.83 -12.68
C ILE A 180 29.32 28.27 -12.71
N ARG A 181 28.52 29.25 -12.27
CA ARG A 181 28.91 30.67 -12.16
C ARG A 181 29.47 31.03 -10.78
N GLY A 182 29.84 30.05 -9.96
CA GLY A 182 30.40 30.25 -8.62
C GLY A 182 29.39 30.64 -7.54
N LEU A 183 28.09 30.66 -7.85
CA LEU A 183 27.01 30.98 -6.91
C LEU A 183 26.29 29.72 -6.47
N ASP A 184 26.61 29.22 -5.26
CA ASP A 184 25.97 28.04 -4.69
C ASP A 184 24.83 28.41 -3.73
N LEU A 185 23.58 28.31 -4.23
CA LEU A 185 22.36 28.50 -3.44
C LEU A 185 22.20 27.43 -2.34
N SER A 186 22.94 26.32 -2.40
CA SER A 186 22.94 25.33 -1.31
C SER A 186 23.65 25.84 -0.08
N LYS A 187 24.62 26.76 -0.24
CA LYS A 187 25.38 27.41 0.84
C LYS A 187 24.68 28.62 1.46
N ASP A 188 23.62 29.13 0.83
CA ASP A 188 22.84 30.28 1.32
C ASP A 188 22.07 29.97 2.61
N GLN A 189 22.50 30.58 3.72
CA GLN A 189 21.93 30.38 5.04
C GLN A 189 20.48 30.87 5.15
N VAL A 190 20.15 31.98 4.48
CA VAL A 190 18.81 32.56 4.52
C VAL A 190 17.82 31.67 3.79
N LEU A 191 18.19 31.19 2.60
CA LEU A 191 17.36 30.27 1.82
C LEU A 191 17.14 28.94 2.56
N ARG A 192 18.16 28.43 3.26
CA ARG A 192 18.01 27.26 4.14
C ARG A 192 17.02 27.52 5.27
N LEU A 193 17.10 28.68 5.94
CA LEU A 193 16.19 29.05 7.01
C LEU A 193 14.75 29.23 6.51
N ILE A 194 14.56 29.80 5.32
CA ILE A 194 13.25 29.92 4.68
C ILE A 194 12.66 28.55 4.39
N ILE A 195 13.41 27.67 3.71
CA ILE A 195 12.96 26.31 3.40
C ILE A 195 12.65 25.53 4.69
N ARG A 196 13.49 25.68 5.73
CA ARG A 196 13.26 25.07 7.05
C ARG A 196 11.99 25.61 7.68
N ALA A 197 11.79 26.93 7.71
CA ALA A 197 10.59 27.56 8.25
C ALA A 197 9.31 27.11 7.52
N CYS A 198 9.37 26.99 6.18
CA CYS A 198 8.28 26.46 5.35
C CYS A 198 8.10 24.93 5.48
N SER A 199 9.10 24.20 6.01
CA SER A 199 9.04 22.76 6.24
C SER A 199 8.65 22.39 7.69
N SER A 200 8.82 23.31 8.65
CA SER A 200 8.53 23.10 10.08
C SER A 200 7.05 23.14 10.46
N GLN A 201 6.15 23.17 9.48
CA GLN A 201 4.76 22.76 9.72
C GLN A 201 4.73 21.23 9.84
N PRO A 202 4.16 20.65 10.92
CA PRO A 202 4.05 19.21 11.06
C PRO A 202 3.07 18.70 10.01
N LEU A 203 3.59 18.34 8.84
CA LEU A 203 2.81 17.71 7.80
C LEU A 203 3.01 16.19 7.86
N ARG A 204 2.94 15.60 9.05
CA ARG A 204 2.38 14.25 9.14
C ARG A 204 0.89 14.40 8.86
N ARG A 205 0.55 14.61 7.59
CA ARG A 205 -0.76 14.17 7.11
C ARG A 205 -0.69 12.66 7.28
N THR A 206 -1.27 12.14 8.36
CA THR A 206 -1.79 10.78 8.36
C THR A 206 -2.54 10.63 7.06
N LYS A 207 -1.97 9.84 6.14
CA LYS A 207 -2.60 9.57 4.85
C LYS A 207 -3.66 8.53 5.14
N ASP A 208 -4.74 8.98 5.75
CA ASP A 208 -5.91 8.16 6.08
C ASP A 208 -6.67 7.91 4.79
N LEU A 209 -6.22 6.90 4.07
CA LEU A 209 -7.04 6.27 3.06
C LEU A 209 -7.22 4.84 3.53
N ARG A 210 -8.45 4.60 3.98
CA ARG A 210 -8.98 3.26 4.24
C ARG A 210 -9.14 2.60 2.88
N PRO A 211 -8.37 1.55 2.54
CA PRO A 211 -8.61 0.82 1.31
C PRO A 211 -9.83 -0.10 1.50
N SER A 212 -11.03 0.49 1.63
CA SER A 212 -12.29 -0.24 1.51
C SER A 212 -12.70 -0.22 0.04
N TRP A 213 -12.07 -1.06 -0.76
CA TRP A 213 -12.38 -1.19 -2.19
C TRP A 213 -13.03 -2.55 -2.42
N ASN A 214 -14.32 -2.58 -2.78
CA ASN A 214 -14.94 -3.79 -3.30
C ASN A 214 -14.81 -3.77 -4.84
N LEU A 215 -13.89 -4.56 -5.38
CA LEU A 215 -13.63 -4.65 -6.83
C LEU A 215 -14.43 -5.76 -7.50
N ASP A 216 -15.19 -6.54 -6.74
CA ASP A 216 -15.88 -7.73 -7.24
C ASP A 216 -17.25 -7.38 -7.80
N ALA A 217 -18.03 -6.55 -7.09
CA ALA A 217 -19.40 -6.22 -7.50
C ALA A 217 -19.53 -5.50 -8.87
N PRO A 218 -18.66 -4.55 -9.27
CA PRO A 218 -18.83 -3.82 -10.54
C PRO A 218 -18.07 -4.42 -11.73
N PHE A 219 -17.16 -5.38 -11.50
CA PHE A 219 -16.26 -5.90 -12.54
C PHE A 219 -16.36 -7.42 -12.72
N GLU A 220 -17.54 -7.99 -12.50
CA GLU A 220 -17.81 -9.40 -12.75
C GLU A 220 -19.20 -9.59 -13.36
N PRO A 221 -19.39 -10.61 -14.22
CA PRO A 221 -18.38 -11.55 -14.71
C PRO A 221 -17.46 -10.94 -15.78
N LEU A 222 -16.15 -11.25 -15.76
CA LEU A 222 -15.13 -10.71 -16.67
C LEU A 222 -15.51 -10.76 -18.17
N TRP A 223 -16.15 -11.85 -18.62
CA TRP A 223 -16.48 -12.06 -20.04
C TRP A 223 -17.64 -11.18 -20.55
N LEU A 224 -18.44 -10.60 -19.65
CA LEU A 224 -19.49 -9.65 -20.00
C LEU A 224 -19.04 -8.20 -19.91
N LEU A 225 -17.81 -7.94 -19.46
CA LEU A 225 -17.33 -6.58 -19.27
C LEU A 225 -17.05 -5.89 -20.60
N SER A 226 -17.36 -4.59 -20.62
CA SER A 226 -16.88 -3.71 -21.68
C SER A 226 -15.34 -3.67 -21.67
N THR A 227 -14.72 -3.41 -22.82
CA THR A 227 -13.26 -3.18 -22.90
C THR A 227 -12.79 -2.13 -21.90
N ARG A 228 -13.63 -1.13 -21.60
CA ARG A 228 -13.34 -0.08 -20.63
C ARG A 228 -13.28 -0.62 -19.20
N ASP A 229 -14.24 -1.42 -18.80
CA ASP A 229 -14.34 -1.93 -17.42
C ASP A 229 -13.34 -3.06 -17.16
N LEU A 230 -13.10 -3.91 -18.16
CA LEU A 230 -11.97 -4.85 -18.13
C LEU A 230 -10.65 -4.09 -17.93
N THR A 231 -10.40 -3.05 -18.74
CA THR A 231 -9.19 -2.23 -18.62
C THR A 231 -9.07 -1.59 -17.23
N ARG A 232 -10.17 -1.10 -16.64
CA ARG A 232 -10.21 -0.53 -15.29
C ARG A 232 -9.81 -1.55 -14.24
N LYS A 233 -10.37 -2.76 -14.30
CA LYS A 233 -10.05 -3.86 -13.37
C LYS A 233 -8.60 -4.28 -13.50
N THR A 234 -8.14 -4.57 -14.71
CA THR A 234 -6.76 -5.02 -14.97
C THR A 234 -5.74 -3.97 -14.55
N LEU A 235 -5.94 -2.69 -14.93
CA LEU A 235 -5.03 -1.61 -14.56
C LEU A 235 -4.88 -1.51 -13.05
N PHE A 236 -6.00 -1.61 -12.34
CA PHE A 236 -6.03 -1.52 -10.91
C PHE A 236 -5.29 -2.68 -10.23
N LEU A 237 -5.66 -3.92 -10.57
CA LEU A 237 -5.05 -5.12 -10.00
C LEU A 237 -3.56 -5.17 -10.31
N LEU A 238 -3.15 -4.77 -11.52
CA LEU A 238 -1.75 -4.72 -11.91
C LEU A 238 -0.97 -3.61 -11.22
N ALA A 239 -1.56 -2.43 -11.05
CA ALA A 239 -0.94 -1.33 -10.31
C ALA A 239 -0.69 -1.74 -8.85
N LEU A 240 -1.65 -2.44 -8.24
CA LEU A 240 -1.54 -2.96 -6.89
C LEU A 240 -0.49 -4.08 -6.82
N ALA A 241 -0.57 -5.07 -7.72
CA ALA A 241 0.30 -6.23 -7.77
C ALA A 241 1.76 -5.89 -8.08
N THR A 242 2.03 -4.83 -8.84
CA THR A 242 3.41 -4.45 -9.21
C THR A 242 3.98 -3.32 -8.35
N ALA A 243 3.12 -2.53 -7.70
CA ALA A 243 3.46 -1.28 -7.03
C ALA A 243 4.25 -0.29 -7.91
N GLN A 244 4.13 -0.38 -9.24
CA GLN A 244 4.86 0.49 -10.15
C GLN A 244 4.15 1.84 -10.35
N ARG A 245 4.89 2.88 -10.76
CA ARG A 245 4.24 4.17 -11.09
C ARG A 245 3.58 4.09 -12.47
N VAL A 246 2.74 5.09 -12.76
CA VAL A 246 1.94 5.15 -13.98
C VAL A 246 2.79 5.08 -15.26
N GLY A 247 3.99 5.67 -15.27
CA GLY A 247 4.86 5.63 -16.46
C GLY A 247 5.43 4.24 -16.72
N GLU A 248 5.76 3.53 -15.65
CA GLU A 248 6.25 2.17 -15.62
C GLU A 248 5.12 1.19 -16.03
N ILE A 249 3.89 1.37 -15.53
CA ILE A 249 2.71 0.58 -15.94
C ILE A 249 2.43 0.74 -17.43
N GLN A 250 2.52 1.98 -17.96
CA GLN A 250 2.34 2.25 -19.39
C GLN A 250 3.33 1.48 -20.26
N ALA A 251 4.54 1.25 -19.73
CA ALA A 251 5.64 0.62 -20.43
C ALA A 251 5.65 -0.91 -20.30
N LEU A 252 4.69 -1.51 -19.58
CA LEU A 252 4.60 -2.96 -19.48
C LEU A 252 4.31 -3.58 -20.85
N PHE A 253 5.12 -4.57 -21.18
CA PHE A 253 5.14 -5.29 -22.43
C PHE A 253 4.48 -6.66 -22.25
N HIS A 254 3.66 -7.05 -23.22
CA HIS A 254 2.88 -8.28 -23.16
C HIS A 254 3.70 -9.57 -23.34
N LYS A 255 5.04 -9.55 -23.49
CA LYS A 255 5.81 -10.81 -23.49
C LYS A 255 5.76 -11.41 -22.09
N THR A 256 4.74 -12.22 -21.91
CA THR A 256 4.40 -12.95 -20.72
C THR A 256 5.05 -14.31 -20.83
N SER A 257 5.96 -14.60 -19.90
CA SER A 257 6.38 -15.98 -19.66
C SER A 257 5.72 -16.46 -18.38
N TRP A 258 5.34 -17.72 -18.36
CA TRP A 258 4.70 -18.34 -17.22
C TRP A 258 5.75 -19.08 -16.41
N GLN A 259 5.77 -18.84 -15.10
CA GLN A 259 6.60 -19.58 -14.16
C GLN A 259 5.68 -20.33 -13.20
N GLY A 260 5.27 -21.53 -13.60
CA GLY A 260 4.18 -22.25 -12.94
C GLY A 260 2.86 -21.52 -13.17
N GLN A 261 2.16 -21.16 -12.10
CA GLN A 261 0.92 -20.36 -12.17
C GLN A 261 1.17 -18.85 -12.16
N ASP A 262 2.40 -18.42 -11.88
CA ASP A 262 2.74 -17.00 -11.81
C ASP A 262 3.09 -16.46 -13.19
N LEU A 263 2.89 -15.15 -13.34
CA LEU A 263 3.15 -14.46 -14.58
C LEU A 263 4.39 -13.56 -14.45
N LEU A 264 5.27 -13.62 -15.44
CA LEU A 264 6.36 -12.68 -15.60
C LEU A 264 5.98 -11.60 -16.61
N VAL A 265 6.08 -10.34 -16.21
CA VAL A 265 5.83 -9.18 -17.07
C VAL A 265 7.08 -8.33 -17.12
N SER A 266 7.48 -7.88 -18.30
CA SER A 266 8.65 -7.03 -18.48
C SER A 266 8.28 -5.65 -18.99
N TYR A 267 9.18 -4.68 -18.87
CA TYR A 267 9.04 -3.43 -19.62
C TYR A 267 9.37 -3.61 -21.10
N LEU A 268 8.93 -2.66 -21.93
CA LEU A 268 9.45 -2.49 -23.28
C LEU A 268 10.99 -2.32 -23.25
N PRO A 269 11.74 -2.97 -24.16
CA PRO A 269 13.21 -2.87 -24.19
C PRO A 269 13.73 -1.43 -24.24
N GLU A 270 13.05 -0.57 -24.98
CA GLU A 270 13.38 0.85 -25.17
C GLU A 270 12.96 1.76 -24.01
N PHE A 271 12.20 1.24 -23.04
CA PHE A 271 11.78 2.04 -21.90
C PHE A 271 12.96 2.29 -20.96
N ILE A 272 13.08 3.49 -20.41
CA ILE A 272 14.04 3.82 -19.36
C ILE A 272 13.23 4.39 -18.21
N ALA A 273 13.31 3.74 -17.04
CA ALA A 273 12.57 4.21 -15.89
C ALA A 273 13.18 5.52 -15.39
N LYS A 274 12.34 6.41 -14.84
CA LYS A 274 12.81 7.68 -14.27
C LYS A 274 13.84 7.48 -13.15
N THR A 275 13.81 6.32 -12.51
CA THR A 275 14.70 5.93 -11.42
C THR A 275 15.97 5.20 -11.88
N ASP A 276 16.09 4.90 -13.17
CA ASP A 276 17.32 4.31 -13.73
C ASP A 276 18.45 5.34 -13.70
N THR A 277 19.62 4.89 -13.27
CA THR A 277 20.90 5.59 -13.37
C THR A 277 21.99 4.57 -13.66
N ASP A 278 23.17 5.01 -14.11
CA ASP A 278 24.31 4.15 -14.40
C ASP A 278 24.71 3.24 -13.23
N ALA A 279 24.53 3.71 -12.00
CA ALA A 279 24.82 2.93 -10.78
C ALA A 279 23.65 2.06 -10.27
N HIS A 280 22.44 2.22 -10.82
CA HIS A 280 21.26 1.50 -10.34
C HIS A 280 20.18 1.41 -11.42
N SER A 281 19.97 0.20 -11.92
CA SER A 281 18.92 -0.10 -12.88
C SER A 281 17.72 -0.73 -12.18
N THR A 282 16.53 -0.26 -12.55
CA THR A 282 15.29 -0.89 -12.11
C THR A 282 15.18 -2.32 -12.63
N PRO A 283 14.58 -3.24 -11.86
CA PRO A 283 14.23 -4.56 -12.35
C PRO A 283 13.44 -4.45 -13.66
N ARG A 284 13.86 -5.19 -14.68
CA ARG A 284 13.22 -5.18 -16.01
C ARG A 284 12.04 -6.13 -16.10
N GLU A 285 11.98 -7.10 -15.21
CA GLU A 285 10.97 -8.15 -15.13
C GLU A 285 10.35 -8.19 -13.73
N PHE A 286 9.03 -8.39 -13.70
CA PHE A 286 8.21 -8.42 -12.51
C PHE A 286 7.43 -9.73 -12.48
N ARG A 287 7.56 -10.46 -11.36
CA ARG A 287 6.75 -11.64 -11.11
C ARG A 287 5.45 -11.24 -10.41
N ILE A 288 4.35 -11.42 -11.12
CA ILE A 288 3.00 -11.27 -10.62
C ILE A 288 2.54 -12.64 -10.15
N LYS A 289 2.28 -12.75 -8.84
CA LYS A 289 1.79 -13.99 -8.26
C LYS A 289 0.36 -14.27 -8.70
N SER A 290 0.04 -15.54 -8.89
CA SER A 290 -1.33 -15.99 -9.04
C SER A 290 -1.94 -16.32 -7.69
N LEU A 291 -3.17 -15.85 -7.47
CA LEU A 291 -3.96 -16.25 -6.30
C LEU A 291 -4.34 -17.72 -6.33
N ALA A 292 -4.28 -18.39 -7.48
CA ALA A 292 -4.59 -19.82 -7.62
C ALA A 292 -3.73 -20.74 -6.73
N THR A 293 -2.61 -20.22 -6.20
CA THR A 293 -1.73 -20.93 -5.26
C THR A 293 -2.23 -20.90 -3.81
N VAL A 294 -3.11 -19.96 -3.47
CA VAL A 294 -3.60 -19.72 -2.09
C VAL A 294 -5.12 -19.91 -2.01
N VAL A 295 -5.81 -19.66 -3.13
CA VAL A 295 -7.26 -19.60 -3.28
C VAL A 295 -7.72 -20.74 -4.21
N GLY A 296 -8.88 -21.34 -3.92
CA GLY A 296 -9.45 -22.45 -4.71
C GLY A 296 -9.82 -22.08 -6.15
N SER A 297 -10.21 -23.05 -6.99
CA SER A 297 -10.68 -22.76 -8.36
C SER A 297 -12.03 -22.07 -8.39
N GLU A 298 -12.94 -22.49 -7.50
CA GLU A 298 -14.33 -21.99 -7.40
C GLU A 298 -14.50 -20.81 -6.44
N ASP A 299 -13.40 -20.32 -5.87
CA ASP A 299 -13.44 -19.29 -4.87
C ASP A 299 -13.63 -17.91 -5.51
N VAL A 300 -14.57 -17.11 -4.98
CA VAL A 300 -14.86 -15.76 -5.46
C VAL A 300 -13.66 -14.83 -5.32
N GLU A 301 -12.75 -15.10 -4.38
CA GLU A 301 -11.52 -14.32 -4.20
C GLU A 301 -10.57 -14.45 -5.41
N ARG A 302 -10.73 -15.50 -6.22
CA ARG A 302 -9.96 -15.71 -7.44
C ARG A 302 -10.21 -14.60 -8.47
N LEU A 303 -11.35 -13.91 -8.39
CA LEU A 303 -11.74 -12.78 -9.23
C LEU A 303 -10.81 -11.55 -9.05
N LEU A 304 -10.10 -11.49 -7.92
CA LEU A 304 -9.05 -10.49 -7.66
C LEU A 304 -7.68 -10.90 -8.20
N CYS A 305 -7.57 -12.05 -8.88
CA CYS A 305 -6.30 -12.53 -9.39
C CYS A 305 -5.85 -11.65 -10.57
N PRO A 306 -4.74 -10.89 -10.46
CA PRO A 306 -4.28 -10.01 -11.52
C PRO A 306 -3.97 -10.77 -12.82
N VAL A 307 -3.63 -12.06 -12.71
CA VAL A 307 -3.26 -12.92 -13.82
C VAL A 307 -4.47 -13.28 -14.69
N GLN A 308 -5.67 -13.38 -14.13
CA GLN A 308 -6.90 -13.70 -14.88
C GLN A 308 -7.42 -12.49 -15.67
N ALA A 309 -7.17 -11.28 -15.18
CA ALA A 309 -7.69 -10.05 -15.78
C ALA A 309 -6.87 -9.54 -16.97
N LEU A 310 -5.80 -10.22 -17.40
CA LEU A 310 -4.88 -9.64 -18.38
C LEU A 310 -5.40 -9.74 -19.82
N PRO A 311 -5.42 -8.61 -20.56
CA PRO A 311 -5.79 -8.62 -21.95
C PRO A 311 -4.66 -9.24 -22.79
N THR A 312 -5.03 -10.01 -23.80
CA THR A 312 -4.10 -10.49 -24.82
C THR A 312 -3.81 -9.36 -25.81
N THR A 313 -2.66 -8.69 -25.70
CA THR A 313 -2.30 -7.58 -26.60
C THR A 313 -0.93 -7.79 -27.25
N PRO A 314 -0.68 -7.28 -28.46
CA PRO A 314 0.52 -7.67 -29.21
C PRO A 314 1.83 -7.01 -28.73
N ARG A 315 1.78 -5.82 -28.14
CA ARG A 315 2.98 -5.08 -27.68
C ARG A 315 2.77 -4.43 -26.33
N ASN A 316 2.09 -3.28 -26.29
CA ASN A 316 1.75 -2.62 -25.03
C ASN A 316 0.58 -3.34 -24.36
N LEU A 317 0.70 -3.58 -23.06
CA LEU A 317 -0.37 -4.25 -22.31
C LEU A 317 -1.68 -3.43 -22.30
N PHE A 318 -1.58 -2.09 -22.30
CA PHE A 318 -2.73 -1.19 -22.33
C PHE A 318 -2.72 -0.31 -23.57
N LEU A 319 -3.79 -0.42 -24.36
CA LEU A 319 -4.04 0.35 -25.57
C LEU A 319 -5.12 1.39 -25.32
N ALA A 320 -5.14 2.46 -26.11
CA ALA A 320 -6.17 3.48 -26.02
C ALA A 320 -7.53 2.90 -26.45
N ILE A 321 -8.56 3.05 -25.60
CA ILE A 321 -9.89 2.46 -25.84
C ILE A 321 -10.50 2.89 -27.17
N LYS A 322 -10.40 4.19 -27.49
CA LYS A 322 -10.94 4.74 -28.76
C LYS A 322 -10.07 4.44 -29.97
N CYS A 323 -8.81 4.06 -29.79
CA CYS A 323 -7.85 3.83 -30.87
C CYS A 323 -6.88 2.72 -30.46
N PRO A 324 -7.28 1.44 -30.59
CA PRO A 324 -6.52 0.30 -30.07
C PRO A 324 -5.16 0.08 -30.72
N SER A 325 -4.80 0.84 -31.76
CA SER A 325 -3.46 0.82 -32.37
C SER A 325 -2.42 1.63 -31.59
N ARG A 326 -2.84 2.46 -30.62
CA ARG A 326 -1.95 3.34 -29.86
C ARG A 326 -1.85 2.91 -28.39
N PRO A 327 -0.67 3.02 -27.77
CA PRO A 327 -0.53 2.83 -26.33
C PRO A 327 -1.41 3.83 -25.57
N MET A 328 -1.96 3.39 -24.43
CA MET A 328 -2.66 4.29 -23.54
C MET A 328 -1.70 5.36 -22.98
N SER A 329 -2.15 6.60 -22.82
CA SER A 329 -1.30 7.68 -22.26
C SER A 329 -1.19 7.58 -20.74
N LYS A 330 -0.13 8.16 -20.15
CA LYS A 330 0.02 8.27 -18.68
C LYS A 330 -1.17 8.98 -18.03
N ALA A 331 -1.68 10.02 -18.68
CA ALA A 331 -2.85 10.75 -18.20
C ALA A 331 -4.11 9.86 -18.19
N ALA A 332 -4.31 9.06 -19.24
CA ALA A 332 -5.42 8.12 -19.31
C ALA A 332 -5.31 7.00 -18.26
N ILE A 333 -4.14 6.40 -18.07
CA ILE A 333 -3.92 5.40 -17.00
C ILE A 333 -4.20 6.01 -15.63
N SER A 334 -3.66 7.20 -15.35
CA SER A 334 -3.90 7.90 -14.08
C SER A 334 -5.39 8.21 -13.88
N PHE A 335 -6.10 8.57 -14.95
CA PHE A 335 -7.54 8.80 -14.92
C PHE A 335 -8.29 7.51 -14.60
N PHE A 336 -8.03 6.40 -15.30
CA PHE A 336 -8.71 5.13 -15.04
C PHE A 336 -8.48 4.64 -13.61
N LEU A 337 -7.25 4.70 -13.10
CA LEU A 337 -6.97 4.31 -11.71
C LEU A 337 -7.73 5.17 -10.70
N TRP A 338 -7.76 6.49 -10.92
CA TRP A 338 -8.54 7.41 -10.10
C TRP A 338 -10.05 7.12 -10.18
N ASP A 339 -10.57 6.94 -11.39
CA ASP A 339 -11.98 6.69 -11.69
C ASP A 339 -12.42 5.36 -11.05
N THR A 340 -11.61 4.30 -11.13
CA THR A 340 -11.87 3.01 -10.47
C THR A 340 -11.96 3.16 -8.95
N ILE A 341 -10.99 3.82 -8.32
CA ILE A 341 -11.02 4.03 -6.87
C ILE A 341 -12.24 4.88 -6.49
N LYS A 342 -12.53 5.95 -7.23
CA LYS A 342 -13.65 6.83 -6.94
C LYS A 342 -14.99 6.09 -7.06
N SER A 343 -15.16 5.27 -8.10
CA SER A 343 -16.35 4.43 -8.26
C SER A 343 -16.50 3.41 -7.12
N ALA A 344 -15.41 2.80 -6.66
CA ALA A 344 -15.44 1.86 -5.54
C ALA A 344 -15.84 2.50 -4.19
N HIS A 345 -15.72 3.82 -4.09
CA HIS A 345 -16.06 4.61 -2.90
C HIS A 345 -17.32 5.46 -3.06
N ALA A 346 -18.12 5.22 -4.12
CA ALA A 346 -19.31 6.01 -4.42
C ALA A 346 -20.36 6.01 -3.30
N SER A 347 -20.40 4.95 -2.47
CA SER A 347 -21.28 4.84 -1.30
C SER A 347 -20.73 5.50 -0.04
N SER A 348 -19.50 6.01 -0.04
CA SER A 348 -18.90 6.67 1.12
C SER A 348 -19.30 8.15 1.19
N CYS A 349 -19.73 8.62 2.37
CA CYS A 349 -20.18 10.00 2.58
C CYS A 349 -19.06 11.06 2.53
N CYS A 350 -17.80 10.67 2.28
CA CYS A 350 -16.64 11.56 2.39
C CYS A 350 -16.00 11.80 1.02
N GLU A 351 -15.71 13.06 0.68
CA GLU A 351 -14.87 13.39 -0.48
C GLU A 351 -13.43 12.89 -0.28
N LEU A 352 -13.12 11.73 -0.85
CA LEU A 352 -11.77 11.17 -0.80
C LEU A 352 -10.85 11.92 -1.77
N LYS A 353 -9.75 12.47 -1.25
CA LYS A 353 -8.64 13.00 -2.07
C LYS A 353 -7.79 11.87 -2.65
N VAL A 354 -8.37 11.17 -3.61
CA VAL A 354 -7.74 10.03 -4.28
C VAL A 354 -6.81 10.50 -5.40
N ARG A 355 -5.67 9.83 -5.56
CA ARG A 355 -4.80 9.92 -6.74
C ARG A 355 -4.35 8.52 -7.14
N ALA A 356 -4.07 8.29 -8.42
CA ALA A 356 -3.50 7.01 -8.89
C ALA A 356 -2.24 6.60 -8.12
N HIS A 357 -1.43 7.58 -7.74
CA HIS A 357 -0.21 7.38 -6.95
C HIS A 357 -0.45 6.81 -5.55
N ASN A 358 -1.68 6.91 -5.03
CA ASN A 358 -2.06 6.36 -3.72
C ASN A 358 -1.97 4.83 -3.72
N ILE A 359 -2.27 4.17 -4.84
CA ILE A 359 -2.18 2.70 -4.97
C ILE A 359 -0.76 2.21 -4.66
N HIS A 360 0.25 2.94 -5.10
CA HIS A 360 1.65 2.65 -4.81
C HIS A 360 1.93 2.68 -3.30
N GLY A 361 1.44 3.71 -2.60
CA GLY A 361 1.59 3.83 -1.14
C GLY A 361 0.86 2.71 -0.38
N ILE A 362 -0.35 2.38 -0.81
CA ILE A 362 -1.16 1.30 -0.22
C ILE A 362 -0.45 -0.06 -0.41
N ALA A 363 -0.07 -0.41 -1.63
CA ALA A 363 0.61 -1.68 -1.94
C ALA A 363 1.89 -1.87 -1.11
N THR A 364 2.73 -0.84 -1.03
CA THR A 364 4.00 -0.91 -0.30
C THR A 364 3.81 -0.91 1.22
N SER A 365 2.79 -0.21 1.72
CA SER A 365 2.41 -0.27 3.13
C SER A 365 1.88 -1.65 3.50
N MET A 366 1.06 -2.29 2.65
CA MET A 366 0.57 -3.66 2.87
C MET A 366 1.71 -4.68 3.04
N LEU A 367 2.81 -4.55 2.29
CA LEU A 367 4.00 -5.38 2.50
C LEU A 367 4.63 -5.17 3.87
N MET A 368 4.72 -3.92 4.34
CA MET A 368 5.22 -3.62 5.69
C MET A 368 4.35 -4.28 6.75
N TRP A 369 3.03 -4.22 6.59
CA TRP A 369 2.07 -4.91 7.47
C TRP A 369 2.24 -6.43 7.43
N LYS A 370 2.57 -7.00 6.27
CA LYS A 370 2.92 -8.42 6.12
C LYS A 370 4.31 -8.77 6.68
N ASN A 371 4.95 -7.84 7.38
CA ASN A 371 6.28 -7.98 7.97
C ASN A 371 7.36 -8.34 6.93
N CYS A 372 7.19 -7.89 5.68
CA CYS A 372 8.24 -7.98 4.67
C CYS A 372 9.40 -7.05 5.05
N SER A 373 10.63 -7.46 4.72
CA SER A 373 11.80 -6.62 4.99
C SER A 373 11.71 -5.28 4.24
N VAL A 374 12.28 -4.22 4.82
CA VAL A 374 12.40 -2.91 4.16
C VAL A 374 13.07 -3.06 2.79
N THR A 375 14.10 -3.90 2.67
CA THR A 375 14.77 -4.18 1.39
C THR A 375 13.82 -4.78 0.35
N THR A 376 12.92 -5.68 0.76
CA THR A 376 11.88 -6.24 -0.12
C THR A 376 10.92 -5.15 -0.59
N ILE A 377 10.47 -4.28 0.31
CA ILE A 377 9.56 -3.17 -0.01
C ILE A 377 10.23 -2.20 -1.00
N LEU A 378 11.47 -1.79 -0.71
CA LEU A 378 12.25 -0.91 -1.57
C LEU A 378 12.45 -1.51 -2.95
N ARG A 379 12.75 -2.82 -3.04
CA ARG A 379 12.91 -3.53 -4.31
C ARG A 379 11.61 -3.58 -5.10
N ALA A 380 10.49 -3.87 -4.46
CA ALA A 380 9.19 -3.95 -5.12
C ALA A 380 8.75 -2.59 -5.69
N ALA A 381 9.05 -1.51 -4.97
CA ALA A 381 8.70 -0.13 -5.35
C ALA A 381 9.77 0.57 -6.22
N CYS A 382 10.89 -0.10 -6.51
CA CYS A 382 12.05 0.48 -7.19
C CYS A 382 12.58 1.76 -6.49
N TRP A 383 12.63 1.77 -5.15
CA TRP A 383 13.13 2.88 -4.34
C TRP A 383 14.55 2.65 -3.85
N ARG A 384 15.30 3.75 -3.79
CA ARG A 384 16.71 3.74 -3.38
C ARG A 384 16.91 3.77 -1.87
N THR A 385 16.08 4.53 -1.16
CA THR A 385 16.28 4.80 0.26
C THR A 385 15.01 4.54 1.06
N GLN A 386 15.20 4.11 2.30
CA GLN A 386 14.13 3.92 3.26
C GLN A 386 13.38 5.23 3.57
N SER A 387 14.07 6.38 3.52
CA SER A 387 13.43 7.68 3.72
C SER A 387 12.34 7.97 2.71
N ILE A 388 12.50 7.56 1.43
CA ILE A 388 11.45 7.73 0.42
C ILE A 388 10.19 7.00 0.88
N PHE A 389 10.33 5.75 1.32
CA PHE A 389 9.20 4.97 1.83
C PHE A 389 8.58 5.63 3.07
N ALA A 390 9.39 5.86 4.12
CA ALA A 390 8.91 6.35 5.41
C ALA A 390 8.24 7.74 5.31
N ASP A 391 8.82 8.66 4.53
CA ASP A 391 8.37 10.05 4.48
C ASP A 391 7.23 10.28 3.48
N HIS A 392 7.15 9.45 2.43
CA HIS A 392 6.25 9.70 1.31
C HIS A 392 5.21 8.60 1.05
N TYR A 393 5.39 7.38 1.52
CA TYR A 393 4.52 6.26 1.12
C TYR A 393 4.11 5.33 2.24
N LEU A 394 4.70 5.42 3.42
CA LEU A 394 4.22 4.71 4.60
C LEU A 394 2.88 5.30 5.02
N TRP A 395 1.84 4.48 4.89
CA TRP A 395 0.48 4.82 5.24
C TRP A 395 0.08 4.04 6.47
N GLU A 396 -0.62 4.72 7.37
CA GLU A 396 -1.29 4.06 8.47
C GLU A 396 -2.55 3.40 7.90
N ILE A 397 -2.50 2.09 7.74
CA ILE A 397 -3.67 1.33 7.30
C ILE A 397 -4.47 1.02 8.56
N VAL A 398 -5.55 1.79 8.77
CA VAL A 398 -6.42 1.63 9.93
C VAL A 398 -7.24 0.35 9.78
N ARG A 399 -7.20 -0.49 10.82
CA ARG A 399 -8.04 -1.69 10.96
C ARG A 399 -9.51 -1.30 10.93
N GLN A 400 -10.30 -1.98 10.11
CA GLN A 400 -11.74 -2.00 10.31
C GLN A 400 -12.04 -3.06 11.37
N ASP A 401 -13.04 -2.82 12.22
CA ASP A 401 -13.41 -3.75 13.29
C ASP A 401 -13.54 -5.17 12.73
N TRP A 402 -12.64 -6.06 13.18
CA TRP A 402 -12.59 -7.50 12.94
C TRP A 402 -12.18 -8.01 11.54
N ASP A 403 -11.83 -7.15 10.57
CA ASP A 403 -11.19 -7.57 9.32
C ASP A 403 -9.97 -6.70 8.99
N ILE A 404 -8.82 -7.34 8.82
CA ILE A 404 -7.51 -6.67 8.76
C ILE A 404 -7.34 -5.88 7.46
N PHE A 405 -8.12 -6.25 6.44
CA PHE A 405 -8.41 -5.48 5.24
C PHE A 405 -9.84 -5.83 4.83
N ALA A 406 -10.62 -4.89 4.30
CA ALA A 406 -11.82 -5.23 3.53
C ALA A 406 -11.49 -5.84 2.16
N LEU A 407 -10.25 -6.32 1.99
CA LEU A 407 -9.73 -6.91 0.76
C LEU A 407 -9.48 -8.37 1.08
N ASP A 408 -10.19 -9.23 0.36
CA ASP A 408 -9.87 -10.64 0.20
C ASP A 408 -8.41 -10.83 -0.27
N PRO A 409 -7.83 -12.04 -0.22
CA PRO A 409 -6.46 -12.31 -0.62
C PRO A 409 -6.12 -11.63 -1.93
N VAL A 410 -5.14 -10.72 -1.88
CA VAL A 410 -4.82 -9.85 -2.99
C VAL A 410 -3.32 -9.85 -3.24
N VAL A 411 -2.96 -9.71 -4.51
CA VAL A 411 -1.57 -9.59 -4.90
C VAL A 411 -1.17 -8.13 -4.82
N THR A 412 -0.21 -7.82 -3.96
CA THR A 412 0.31 -6.47 -3.74
C THR A 412 1.82 -6.48 -3.83
N ALA A 413 2.39 -5.57 -4.62
CA ALA A 413 3.85 -5.39 -4.79
C ALA A 413 4.67 -6.70 -4.94
N GLY A 414 4.16 -7.68 -5.68
CA GLY A 414 4.79 -8.98 -5.96
C GLY A 414 4.52 -10.08 -4.93
N HIS A 415 3.68 -9.82 -3.93
CA HIS A 415 3.37 -10.74 -2.85
C HIS A 415 1.87 -10.94 -2.70
N VAL A 416 1.46 -12.18 -2.38
CA VAL A 416 0.10 -12.43 -1.88
C VAL A 416 0.05 -11.92 -0.44
N VAL A 417 -0.90 -11.04 -0.19
CA VAL A 417 -1.29 -10.55 1.14
C VAL A 417 -2.67 -11.13 1.39
N ASP A 418 -2.71 -12.16 2.21
CA ASP A 418 -3.91 -12.79 2.74
C ASP A 418 -4.29 -12.12 4.05
#